data_AF-A0A8S4QJ18-F1
#
_entry.id   AF-A0A8S4QJ18-F1
#
_cell.length_a   1.000
_cell.length_b   1.000
_cell.length_c   1.000
_cell.angle_alpha   90.00
_cell.angle_beta   90.00
_cell.angle_gamma   90.00
#
_symmetry.space_group_name_H-M   'P 1'
#
loop_
_entity.id
_entity.type
_entity.pdbx_description
1 polymer ?
#
loop_
_entity_poly.entity_id
_entity_poly.type
_entity_poly.pdbx_seq_one_letter_code
_entity_poly.pdbx_strand_id
1 'polypeptide(L)'
;KHDTPSELYVASRGTEDVSDLGHIFSFNGSSYLSNWVNMKNDEGDETPGVCNMINGTDSGIFAPFVNRDKSIYAFNTDICR
;
A
#
# COMPACT_ATOMS: atom_id res chain seq x y z
N LYS A 1 10.13 18.15 6.75
CA LYS A 1 10.28 18.07 5.28
C LYS A 1 9.73 19.40 4.73
N HIS A 2 10.55 20.26 4.11
CA HIS A 2 10.09 21.56 3.57
C HIS A 2 10.27 21.54 2.05
N ASP A 3 9.15 21.69 1.33
CA ASP A 3 9.01 21.81 -0.13
C ASP A 3 9.71 20.74 -0.98
N THR A 4 10.04 19.58 -0.41
CA THR A 4 10.48 18.41 -1.17
C THR A 4 9.33 17.42 -1.32
N PRO A 5 8.98 17.03 -2.56
CA PRO A 5 8.03 15.95 -2.79
C PRO A 5 8.42 14.69 -2.00
N SER A 6 7.42 13.91 -1.61
CA SER A 6 7.65 12.55 -1.13
C SER A 6 8.15 11.64 -2.25
N GLU A 7 8.45 10.40 -1.89
CA GLU A 7 8.66 9.35 -2.89
C GLU A 7 7.42 9.18 -3.76
N LEU A 8 7.63 8.57 -4.93
CA LEU A 8 6.60 8.38 -5.94
C LEU A 8 5.63 7.27 -5.53
N TYR A 9 4.34 7.52 -5.80
CA TYR A 9 3.28 6.54 -5.70
C TYR A 9 2.74 6.21 -7.08
N VAL A 10 2.43 4.93 -7.31
CA VAL A 10 1.54 4.51 -8.38
C VAL A 10 0.22 4.12 -7.74
N ALA A 11 -0.83 4.89 -8.00
CA ALA A 11 -2.13 4.67 -7.39
C ALA A 11 -3.27 4.70 -8.41
N SER A 12 -4.35 4.00 -8.08
CA SER A 12 -5.54 3.90 -8.92
C SER A 12 -6.35 5.20 -8.91
N ARG A 13 -6.74 5.64 -10.10
CA ARG A 13 -7.63 6.80 -10.29
C ARG A 13 -9.10 6.45 -10.21
N GLY A 14 -9.44 5.16 -10.07
CA GLY A 14 -10.81 4.67 -10.01
C GLY A 14 -11.62 4.82 -11.30
N THR A 15 -10.97 5.05 -12.45
CA THR A 15 -11.64 5.19 -13.75
C THR A 15 -12.12 3.86 -14.32
N GLU A 16 -11.38 2.78 -14.06
CA GLU A 16 -11.75 1.41 -14.43
C GLU A 16 -12.66 0.77 -13.38
N ASP A 17 -12.32 0.93 -12.10
CA ASP A 17 -13.11 0.47 -10.96
C ASP A 17 -13.10 1.52 -9.85
N VAL A 18 -14.26 2.10 -9.57
CA VAL A 18 -14.40 3.14 -8.54
C VAL A 18 -14.11 2.61 -7.13
N SER A 19 -14.29 1.30 -6.90
CA SER A 19 -14.01 0.67 -5.61
C SER A 19 -12.51 0.58 -5.29
N ASP A 20 -11.67 0.83 -6.28
CA ASP A 20 -10.21 0.83 -6.19
C ASP A 20 -9.62 2.25 -6.08
N LEU A 21 -10.46 3.31 -6.09
CA LEU A 21 -10.01 4.70 -6.03
C LEU A 21 -9.02 4.94 -4.87
N GLY A 22 -7.84 5.45 -5.20
CA GLY A 22 -6.78 5.78 -4.24
C GLY A 22 -5.94 4.59 -3.80
N HIS A 23 -6.22 3.36 -4.25
CA HIS A 23 -5.40 2.19 -3.92
C HIS A 23 -3.98 2.36 -4.44
N ILE A 24 -2.99 2.13 -3.59
CA ILE A 24 -1.57 2.23 -3.92
C ILE A 24 -1.04 0.87 -4.39
N PHE A 25 -0.58 0.81 -5.64
CA PHE A 25 0.04 -0.39 -6.21
C PHE A 25 1.54 -0.49 -5.95
N SER A 26 2.22 0.66 -5.91
CA SER A 26 3.64 0.71 -5.60
C SER A 26 4.04 2.02 -4.95
N PHE A 27 5.07 1.92 -4.12
CA PHE A 27 5.74 3.02 -3.45
C PHE A 27 7.23 2.95 -3.81
N ASN A 28 7.76 4.05 -4.33
CA ASN A 28 9.15 4.14 -4.79
C ASN A 28 9.57 3.00 -5.74
N GLY A 29 8.67 2.62 -6.66
CA GLY A 29 8.91 1.56 -7.65
C GLY A 29 8.78 0.12 -7.15
N SER A 30 8.47 -0.09 -5.86
CA SER A 30 8.26 -1.42 -5.28
C SER A 30 6.80 -1.64 -4.87
N SER A 31 6.27 -2.84 -5.08
CA SER A 31 4.95 -3.26 -4.58
C SER A 31 4.99 -3.81 -3.15
N TYR A 32 6.17 -3.86 -2.54
CA TYR A 32 6.38 -4.31 -1.17
C TYR A 32 7.44 -3.47 -0.46
N LEU A 33 7.33 -3.38 0.86
CA LEU A 33 8.32 -2.76 1.73
C LEU A 33 9.49 -3.72 1.97
N SER A 34 10.65 -3.17 2.26
CA SER A 34 11.84 -3.93 2.68
C SER A 34 12.14 -3.77 4.17
N ASN A 35 11.27 -3.06 4.89
CA ASN A 35 11.46 -2.68 6.28
C ASN A 35 11.18 -3.83 7.27
N TRP A 36 10.36 -4.81 6.86
CA TRP A 36 9.93 -5.90 7.72
C TRP A 36 10.50 -7.25 7.27
N VAL A 37 10.45 -8.21 8.18
CA VAL A 37 11.07 -9.53 8.00
C VAL A 37 10.45 -10.27 6.83
N ASN A 38 11.30 -10.79 5.94
CA ASN A 38 10.88 -11.72 4.90
C ASN A 38 10.41 -13.05 5.52
N MET A 39 9.55 -13.75 4.81
CA MET A 39 9.15 -15.11 5.10
C MET A 39 9.96 -16.08 4.25
N LYS A 40 10.01 -17.36 4.67
CA LYS A 40 10.56 -18.43 3.84
C LYS A 40 9.42 -19.28 3.29
N ASN A 41 9.48 -19.60 2.01
CA ASN A 41 8.56 -20.58 1.41
C ASN A 41 8.98 -22.02 1.79
N ASP A 42 8.18 -23.02 1.40
CA ASP A 42 8.45 -24.45 1.67
C ASP A 42 9.76 -24.94 1.01
N GLU A 43 10.26 -24.22 0.01
CA GLU A 43 11.50 -24.49 -0.73
C GLU A 43 12.74 -23.83 -0.07
N GLY A 44 12.52 -22.95 0.90
CA GLY A 44 13.55 -22.25 1.67
C GLY A 44 13.95 -20.86 1.14
N ASP A 45 13.33 -20.38 0.06
CA ASP A 45 13.58 -19.07 -0.54
C ASP A 45 12.93 -17.94 0.27
N GLU A 46 13.60 -16.79 0.33
CA GLU A 46 13.06 -15.60 0.98
C GLU A 46 12.05 -14.87 0.08
N THR A 47 10.86 -14.65 0.62
CA THR A 47 9.78 -13.88 -0.02
C THR A 47 9.32 -12.75 0.89
N PRO A 48 8.85 -11.60 0.36
CA PRO A 48 8.25 -10.56 1.18
C PRO A 48 7.16 -11.12 2.08
N GLY A 49 7.27 -10.88 3.40
CA GLY A 49 6.26 -11.31 4.36
C GLY A 49 4.99 -10.46 4.29
N VAL A 50 3.93 -10.89 4.97
CA VAL A 50 2.65 -10.14 5.03
C VAL A 50 2.81 -8.72 5.59
N CYS A 51 3.81 -8.48 6.44
CA CYS A 51 4.11 -7.15 6.99
C CYS A 51 4.76 -6.22 5.96
N ASN A 52 5.28 -6.75 4.86
CA ASN A 52 5.86 -5.96 3.77
C ASN A 52 4.82 -5.54 2.73
N MET A 53 3.55 -5.91 2.89
CA MET A 53 2.50 -5.52 1.95
C MET A 53 2.21 -4.01 2.03
N ILE A 54 2.02 -3.38 0.88
CA ILE A 54 1.48 -2.03 0.77
C ILE A 54 -0.02 -2.18 0.49
N ASN A 55 -0.87 -1.81 1.45
CA ASN A 55 -2.30 -2.05 1.35
C ASN A 55 -3.10 -0.75 1.48
N GLY A 56 -4.09 -0.59 0.61
CA GLY A 56 -5.06 0.49 0.68
C GLY A 56 -4.53 1.81 0.14
N THR A 57 -4.98 2.92 0.73
CA THR A 57 -4.72 4.28 0.23
C THR A 57 -3.71 5.03 1.09
N ASP A 58 -3.43 6.30 0.77
CA ASP A 58 -2.58 7.20 1.56
C ASP A 58 -3.30 7.82 2.78
N SER A 59 -4.50 7.34 3.14
CA SER A 59 -5.42 7.93 4.12
C SER A 59 -6.01 9.29 3.76
N GLY A 60 -5.63 9.91 2.64
CA GLY A 60 -6.18 11.20 2.21
C GLY A 60 -7.56 11.04 1.58
N ILE A 61 -7.76 9.94 0.85
CA ILE A 61 -9.04 9.55 0.26
C ILE A 61 -9.27 8.05 0.43
N PHE A 62 -10.54 7.65 0.37
CA PHE A 62 -10.96 6.25 0.30
C PHE A 62 -11.97 6.09 -0.82
N ALA A 63 -12.09 4.86 -1.33
CA ALA A 63 -13.12 4.52 -2.29
C ALA A 63 -14.53 4.85 -1.74
N PRO A 64 -15.48 5.27 -2.59
CA PRO A 64 -16.83 5.61 -2.16
C PRO A 64 -17.62 4.37 -1.71
N PHE A 65 -18.76 4.61 -1.06
CA PHE A 65 -19.69 3.56 -0.60
C PHE A 65 -19.10 2.57 0.42
N VAL A 66 -18.20 3.05 1.27
CA VAL A 66 -17.68 2.27 2.40
C VAL A 66 -18.81 1.77 3.31
N ASN A 67 -18.64 0.57 3.86
CA ASN A 67 -19.59 -0.04 4.78
C ASN A 67 -18.86 -0.65 5.98
N ARG A 68 -19.62 -1.11 6.98
CA ARG A 68 -19.08 -1.66 8.23
C ARG A 68 -18.59 -3.11 8.10
N ASP A 69 -18.88 -3.76 6.98
CA ASP A 69 -18.55 -5.17 6.76
C ASP A 69 -17.11 -5.35 6.25
N LYS A 70 -16.50 -4.28 5.75
CA LYS A 70 -15.15 -4.30 5.17
C LYS A 70 -14.19 -3.41 5.97
N SER A 71 -13.00 -3.93 6.23
CA SER A 71 -11.89 -3.15 6.81
C SER A 71 -11.37 -2.13 5.81
N ILE A 72 -10.99 -0.96 6.32
CA ILE A 72 -10.26 0.05 5.56
C ILE A 72 -8.78 -0.14 5.83
N TYR A 73 -7.99 -0.16 4.75
CA TYR A 73 -6.54 -0.21 4.83
C TYR A 73 -5.97 1.12 4.37
N ALA A 74 -4.88 1.53 5.01
CA ALA A 74 -4.12 2.68 4.57
C ALA A 74 -2.64 2.47 4.88
N PHE A 75 -1.80 2.95 3.97
CA PHE A 75 -0.37 2.92 4.06
C PHE A 75 0.13 4.28 4.55
N ASN A 76 0.99 4.28 5.57
CA ASN A 76 1.58 5.50 6.11
C ASN A 76 3.10 5.41 6.11
N THR A 77 3.72 6.28 5.32
CA THR A 77 5.17 6.31 5.14
C THR A 77 5.94 6.73 6.37
N ASP A 78 5.34 7.50 7.27
CA ASP A 78 6.01 7.99 8.47
C ASP A 78 6.21 6.89 9.51
N ILE A 79 5.36 5.85 9.48
CA ILE A 79 5.47 4.66 10.33
C ILE A 79 5.94 3.41 9.58
N CYS A 80 6.28 3.57 8.29
CA CYS A 80 6.80 2.51 7.42
C CYS A 80 5.90 1.26 7.29
N ARG A 81 4.56 1.42 7.30
CA ARG A 81 3.60 0.31 7.16
C ARG A 81 2.18 0.76 6.82
#